data_AF-A0A452IQU9-F1
#
_entry.id   AF-A0A452IQU9-F1
#
_cell.length_a   1.000
_cell.length_b   1.000
_cell.length_c   1.000
_cell.angle_alpha   90.00
_cell.angle_beta   90.00
_cell.angle_gamma   90.00
#
_symmetry.space_group_name_H-M   'P 1'
#
loop_
_entity.id
_entity.type
_entity.pdbx_description
1 polymer ?
#
loop_
_entity_poly.entity_id
_entity_poly.type
_entity_poly.pdbx_seq_one_letter_code
_entity_poly.pdbx_strand_id
1 'polypeptide(L)'
;MSPQKCERNPNYHYHNKHYLEEATSERMDKDEEALKAARAELTEARRQWHHMQIEIESLQAVERGLESCLHATEQQYQMQLQNLQAEIEGLEKELEQMRRDIEKQLQEHEILLNTKMRLEQEIATYRSLLEKEENRFHCSTHDRKDDRKPTTSKTASIPPSTGAVKKHEDEKVEKLTKQAILNGSIVKESAEAHGSIQTEKVDEVIKEWEGSFFKDNPHLRKKSVSLRFDLHLAATEDGCLQTKQNNLPDIEVRLVMRRSCSIPSIKP
;
A
#
# COMPACT_ATOMS: atom_id res chain seq x y z
N MET A 1 89.07 -66.62 -70.65
CA MET A 1 88.45 -65.75 -69.64
C MET A 1 87.00 -66.20 -69.49
N SER A 2 86.65 -66.81 -68.36
CA SER A 2 85.31 -67.34 -68.12
C SER A 2 84.48 -66.28 -67.37
N PRO A 3 83.23 -65.99 -67.77
CA PRO A 3 82.40 -65.02 -67.09
C PRO A 3 81.81 -65.63 -65.81
N GLN A 4 82.03 -64.93 -64.70
CA GLN A 4 81.56 -65.28 -63.37
C GLN A 4 80.04 -65.03 -63.29
N LYS A 5 79.27 -66.10 -63.08
CA LYS A 5 77.81 -66.02 -62.89
C LYS A 5 77.52 -65.39 -61.53
N CYS A 6 76.91 -64.21 -61.51
CA CYS A 6 76.27 -63.68 -60.31
C CYS A 6 75.01 -64.50 -60.01
N GLU A 7 75.07 -65.41 -59.05
CA GLU A 7 73.87 -66.06 -58.49
C GLU A 7 73.08 -65.03 -57.68
N ARG A 8 71.89 -64.69 -58.17
CA ARG A 8 70.97 -63.77 -57.50
C ARG A 8 70.38 -64.50 -56.28
N ASN A 9 70.78 -64.12 -55.07
CA ASN A 9 70.36 -64.77 -53.82
C ASN A 9 68.84 -64.62 -53.59
N PRO A 10 68.04 -65.71 -53.61
CA PRO A 10 66.58 -65.65 -53.50
C PRO A 10 66.06 -65.12 -52.15
N ASN A 11 66.89 -65.16 -51.10
CA ASN A 11 66.49 -64.90 -49.71
C ASN A 11 66.10 -63.42 -49.48
N TYR A 12 66.72 -62.49 -50.21
CA TYR A 12 66.40 -61.05 -50.12
C TYR A 12 64.98 -60.72 -50.61
N HIS A 13 64.43 -61.50 -51.56
CA HIS A 13 63.11 -61.22 -52.10
C HIS A 13 62.00 -61.61 -51.12
N TYR A 14 62.15 -62.73 -50.41
CA TYR A 14 61.19 -63.18 -49.38
C TYR A 14 61.17 -62.24 -48.18
N HIS A 15 62.35 -61.80 -47.74
CA HIS A 15 62.47 -60.88 -46.61
C HIS A 15 61.83 -59.53 -46.92
N ASN A 16 62.12 -58.95 -48.09
CA ASN A 16 61.52 -57.67 -48.51
C ASN A 16 60.00 -57.78 -48.69
N LYS A 17 59.51 -58.89 -49.25
CA LYS A 17 58.07 -59.17 -49.35
C LYS A 17 57.39 -59.26 -47.98
N HIS A 18 57.98 -60.00 -47.02
CA HIS A 18 57.45 -60.12 -45.66
C HIS A 18 57.42 -58.77 -44.94
N TYR A 19 58.45 -57.95 -45.07
CA TYR A 19 58.46 -56.60 -44.49
C TYR A 19 57.39 -55.69 -45.07
N LEU A 20 57.13 -55.77 -46.37
CA LEU A 20 56.05 -55.02 -47.00
C LEU A 20 54.68 -55.52 -46.51
N GLU A 21 54.47 -56.83 -46.41
CA GLU A 21 53.23 -57.42 -45.89
C GLU A 21 52.98 -57.02 -44.43
N GLU A 22 54.00 -57.10 -43.57
CA GLU A 22 53.95 -56.69 -42.17
C GLU A 22 53.65 -55.20 -42.01
N ALA A 23 54.34 -54.33 -42.76
CA ALA A 23 54.09 -52.89 -42.75
C ALA A 23 52.68 -52.52 -43.26
N THR A 24 52.13 -53.28 -44.22
CA THR A 24 50.73 -53.10 -44.65
C THR A 24 49.74 -53.57 -43.60
N SER A 25 50.02 -54.67 -42.90
CA SER A 25 49.17 -55.17 -41.80
C SER A 25 49.13 -54.15 -40.66
N GLU A 26 50.28 -53.66 -40.21
CA GLU A 26 50.34 -52.63 -39.16
C GLU A 26 49.59 -51.36 -39.54
N ARG A 27 49.64 -50.98 -40.83
CA ARG A 27 48.91 -49.82 -41.32
C ARG A 27 47.40 -50.07 -41.31
N MET A 28 46.96 -51.26 -41.72
CA MET A 28 45.55 -51.66 -41.67
C MET A 28 45.03 -51.71 -40.23
N ASP A 29 45.83 -52.19 -39.28
CA ASP A 29 45.48 -52.24 -37.86
C ASP A 29 45.30 -50.83 -37.28
N LYS A 30 46.23 -49.91 -37.60
CA LYS A 30 46.13 -48.49 -37.22
C LYS A 30 44.88 -47.81 -37.82
N ASP A 31 44.60 -48.10 -39.09
CA ASP A 31 43.40 -47.58 -39.76
C ASP A 31 42.12 -48.17 -39.14
N GLU A 32 42.11 -49.43 -38.73
CA GLU A 32 40.99 -50.07 -38.02
C GLU A 32 40.77 -49.45 -36.63
N GLU A 33 41.83 -49.20 -35.87
CA GLU A 33 41.78 -48.50 -34.58
C GLU A 33 41.24 -47.08 -34.73
N ALA A 34 41.71 -46.33 -35.73
CA ALA A 34 41.22 -44.98 -36.02
C ALA A 34 39.73 -44.99 -36.39
N LEU A 35 39.28 -45.98 -37.18
CA LEU A 35 37.86 -46.15 -37.51
C LEU A 35 37.02 -46.51 -36.28
N LYS A 36 37.53 -47.34 -35.36
CA LYS A 36 36.85 -47.66 -34.10
C LYS A 36 36.72 -46.42 -33.21
N ALA A 37 37.78 -45.62 -33.10
CA ALA A 37 37.76 -44.37 -32.35
C ALA A 37 36.74 -43.37 -32.94
N ALA A 38 36.77 -43.14 -34.25
CA ALA A 38 35.82 -42.25 -34.93
C ALA A 38 34.36 -42.71 -34.77
N ARG A 39 34.10 -44.02 -34.78
CA ARG A 39 32.76 -44.57 -34.51
C ARG A 39 32.33 -44.32 -33.06
N ALA A 40 33.23 -44.50 -32.10
CA ALA A 40 32.94 -44.23 -30.69
C ALA A 40 32.62 -42.73 -30.46
N GLU A 41 33.41 -41.83 -31.05
CA GLU A 41 33.15 -40.39 -31.01
C GLU A 41 31.79 -40.04 -31.63
N LEU A 42 31.44 -40.63 -32.77
CA LEU A 42 30.13 -40.43 -33.39
C LEU A 42 28.98 -40.91 -32.49
N THR A 43 29.14 -42.06 -31.82
CA THR A 43 28.11 -42.57 -30.90
C THR A 43 27.94 -41.68 -29.68
N GLU A 44 29.04 -41.15 -29.14
CA GLU A 44 29.00 -40.25 -28.00
C GLU A 44 28.40 -38.90 -28.39
N ALA A 45 28.75 -38.34 -29.54
CA ALA A 45 28.14 -37.13 -30.07
C ALA A 45 26.62 -37.29 -30.28
N ARG A 46 26.17 -38.45 -30.79
CA ARG A 46 24.72 -38.76 -30.90
C ARG A 46 24.04 -38.85 -29.54
N ARG A 47 24.69 -39.47 -28.55
CA ARG A 47 24.17 -39.56 -27.18
C ARG A 47 24.01 -38.17 -26.56
N GLN A 48 25.02 -37.31 -26.72
CA GLN A 48 24.97 -35.92 -26.26
C GLN A 48 23.88 -35.12 -26.97
N TRP A 49 23.73 -35.28 -28.29
CA TRP A 49 22.65 -34.64 -29.03
C TRP A 49 21.26 -35.05 -28.51
N HIS A 50 21.02 -36.35 -28.31
CA HIS A 50 19.77 -36.84 -27.75
C HIS A 50 19.52 -36.32 -26.33
N HIS A 51 20.57 -36.27 -25.50
CA HIS A 51 20.46 -35.73 -24.14
C HIS A 51 20.05 -34.25 -24.16
N MET A 52 20.73 -33.43 -24.96
CA MET A 52 20.40 -32.00 -25.12
C MET A 52 18.99 -31.81 -25.69
N GLN A 53 18.57 -32.66 -26.61
CA GLN A 53 17.21 -32.63 -27.17
C GLN A 53 16.15 -32.86 -26.08
N ILE A 54 16.36 -33.85 -25.20
CA ILE A 54 15.46 -34.12 -24.06
C ILE A 54 15.46 -32.94 -23.08
N GLU A 55 16.63 -32.35 -22.82
CA GLU A 55 16.73 -31.16 -21.96
C GLU A 55 15.90 -30.00 -22.53
N ILE A 56 16.03 -29.70 -23.83
CA ILE A 56 15.23 -28.68 -24.50
C ILE A 56 13.73 -28.97 -24.36
N GLU A 57 13.30 -30.20 -24.65
CA GLU A 57 11.88 -30.58 -24.54
C GLU A 57 11.36 -30.44 -23.10
N SER A 58 12.19 -30.78 -22.11
CA SER A 58 11.85 -30.63 -20.69
C SER A 58 11.72 -29.16 -20.27
N LEU A 59 12.64 -28.31 -20.71
CA LEU A 59 12.60 -26.88 -20.43
C LEU A 59 11.39 -26.21 -21.07
N GLN A 60 11.07 -26.57 -22.32
CA GLN A 60 9.86 -26.09 -22.99
C GLN A 60 8.58 -26.54 -22.28
N ALA A 61 8.57 -27.73 -21.67
CA ALA A 61 7.42 -28.17 -20.87
C ALA A 61 7.26 -27.34 -19.59
N VAL A 62 8.36 -27.00 -18.93
CA VAL A 62 8.37 -26.11 -17.75
C VAL A 62 7.92 -24.71 -18.14
N GLU A 63 8.44 -24.15 -19.23
CA GLU A 63 8.07 -22.83 -19.76
C GLU A 63 6.55 -22.75 -19.99
N ARG A 64 5.97 -23.69 -20.74
CA ARG A 64 4.51 -23.75 -20.96
C ARG A 64 3.72 -23.86 -19.65
N GLY A 65 4.24 -24.61 -18.68
CA GLY A 65 3.63 -24.71 -17.36
C GLY A 65 3.63 -23.38 -16.61
N LEU A 66 4.74 -22.64 -16.64
CA LEU A 66 4.86 -21.33 -16.02
C LEU A 66 3.97 -20.29 -16.71
N GLU A 67 3.91 -20.27 -18.04
CA GLU A 67 3.02 -19.39 -18.80
C GLU A 67 1.55 -19.67 -18.47
N SER A 68 1.15 -20.94 -18.40
CA SER A 68 -0.21 -21.31 -18.03
C SER A 68 -0.56 -20.89 -16.61
N CYS A 69 0.37 -21.07 -15.66
CA CYS A 69 0.19 -20.63 -14.28
C CYS A 69 0.08 -19.11 -14.20
N LEU A 70 0.94 -18.37 -14.90
CA LEU A 70 0.91 -16.91 -14.96
C LEU A 70 -0.45 -16.44 -15.47
N HIS A 71 -0.89 -16.93 -16.63
CA HIS A 71 -2.18 -16.57 -17.21
C HIS A 71 -3.36 -16.92 -16.29
N ALA A 72 -3.33 -18.09 -15.62
CA ALA A 72 -4.36 -18.45 -14.65
C ALA A 72 -4.41 -17.48 -13.46
N THR A 73 -3.25 -17.08 -12.93
CA THR A 73 -3.17 -16.09 -11.84
C THR A 73 -3.65 -14.72 -12.28
N GLU A 74 -3.25 -14.27 -13.48
CA GLU A 74 -3.71 -12.99 -14.05
C GLU A 74 -5.22 -12.95 -14.21
N GLN A 75 -5.82 -14.01 -14.76
CA GLN A 75 -7.27 -14.13 -14.88
C GLN A 75 -7.98 -14.12 -13.53
N GLN A 76 -7.43 -14.83 -12.54
CA GLN A 76 -7.97 -14.83 -11.19
C GLN A 76 -7.95 -13.42 -10.58
N TYR A 77 -6.84 -12.71 -10.68
CA TYR A 77 -6.72 -11.34 -10.18
C TYR A 77 -7.63 -10.38 -10.94
N GLN A 78 -7.77 -10.53 -12.26
CA GLN A 78 -8.68 -9.72 -13.05
C GLN A 78 -10.13 -9.91 -12.61
N MET A 79 -10.55 -11.15 -12.35
CA MET A 79 -11.89 -11.44 -11.83
C MET A 79 -12.08 -10.85 -10.42
N GLN A 80 -11.09 -10.98 -9.53
CA GLN A 80 -11.15 -10.37 -8.20
C GLN A 80 -11.28 -8.85 -8.29
N LEU A 81 -10.53 -8.20 -9.18
CA LEU A 81 -10.60 -6.76 -9.39
C LEU A 81 -11.98 -6.34 -9.91
N GLN A 82 -12.54 -7.07 -10.86
CA GLN A 82 -13.90 -6.82 -11.38
C GLN A 82 -14.96 -6.95 -10.29
N ASN A 83 -14.85 -7.95 -9.42
CA ASN A 83 -15.79 -8.14 -8.31
C ASN A 83 -15.71 -6.99 -7.31
N LEU A 84 -14.49 -6.58 -6.93
CA LEU A 84 -14.28 -5.44 -6.03
C LEU A 84 -14.80 -4.14 -6.65
N GLN A 85 -14.57 -3.94 -7.95
CA GLN A 85 -15.09 -2.77 -8.65
C GLN A 85 -16.62 -2.74 -8.66
N ALA A 86 -17.28 -3.88 -8.91
CA ALA A 86 -18.74 -3.98 -8.85
C ALA A 86 -19.29 -3.70 -7.44
N GLU A 87 -18.59 -4.15 -6.40
CA GLU A 87 -18.94 -3.84 -4.99
C GLU A 87 -18.82 -2.34 -4.70
N ILE A 88 -17.71 -1.71 -5.12
CA ILE A 88 -17.51 -0.26 -4.99
C ILE A 88 -18.63 0.49 -5.70
N GLU A 89 -18.94 0.15 -6.95
CA GLU A 89 -20.02 0.79 -7.72
C GLU A 89 -21.40 0.60 -7.05
N GLY A 90 -21.64 -0.54 -6.41
CA GLY A 90 -22.84 -0.80 -5.62
C GLY A 90 -22.94 0.14 -4.41
N LEU A 91 -21.87 0.23 -3.63
CA LEU A 91 -21.79 1.09 -2.46
C LEU A 91 -21.89 2.58 -2.81
N GLU A 92 -21.27 3.01 -3.91
CA GLU A 92 -21.37 4.38 -4.41
C GLU A 92 -22.82 4.74 -4.77
N LYS A 93 -23.53 3.84 -5.46
CA LYS A 93 -24.96 4.02 -5.79
C LYS A 93 -25.84 4.09 -4.55
N GLU A 94 -25.61 3.21 -3.57
CA GLU A 94 -26.33 3.25 -2.29
C GLU A 94 -26.09 4.55 -1.54
N LEU A 95 -24.84 5.00 -1.49
CA LEU A 95 -24.46 6.26 -0.83
C LEU A 95 -25.13 7.45 -1.50
N GLU A 96 -25.13 7.51 -2.83
CA GLU A 96 -25.84 8.55 -3.57
C GLU A 96 -27.35 8.51 -3.33
N GLN A 97 -27.94 7.31 -3.25
CA GLN A 97 -29.36 7.16 -2.95
C GLN A 97 -29.69 7.69 -1.55
N MET A 98 -28.90 7.33 -0.54
CA MET A 98 -29.07 7.82 0.83
C MET A 98 -28.92 9.34 0.91
N ARG A 99 -27.99 9.94 0.15
CA ARG A 99 -27.86 11.41 0.07
C ARG A 99 -29.12 12.05 -0.52
N ARG A 100 -29.67 11.49 -1.59
CA ARG A 100 -30.94 11.98 -2.18
C ARG A 100 -32.10 11.85 -1.19
N ASP A 101 -32.15 10.74 -0.46
CA ASP A 101 -33.21 10.50 0.53
C ASP A 101 -33.12 11.48 1.71
N ILE A 102 -31.91 11.78 2.19
CA ILE A 102 -31.69 12.81 3.23
C ILE A 102 -32.14 14.19 2.73
N GLU A 103 -31.75 14.57 1.52
CA GLU A 103 -32.15 15.87 0.94
C GLU A 103 -33.67 15.98 0.84
N LYS A 104 -34.34 14.90 0.40
CA LYS A 104 -35.80 14.83 0.36
C LYS A 104 -36.41 14.97 1.77
N GLN A 105 -35.87 14.26 2.77
CA GLN A 105 -36.35 14.36 4.15
C GLN A 105 -36.17 15.78 4.73
N LEU A 106 -35.08 16.48 4.39
CA LEU A 106 -34.86 17.86 4.80
C LEU A 106 -35.92 18.80 4.22
N GLN A 107 -36.26 18.63 2.94
CA GLN A 107 -37.31 19.42 2.29
C GLN A 107 -38.69 19.15 2.91
N GLU A 108 -39.03 17.87 3.14
CA GLU A 108 -40.29 17.50 3.81
C GLU A 108 -40.36 18.05 5.24
N HIS A 109 -39.24 18.01 5.98
CA HIS A 109 -39.15 18.58 7.32
C HIS A 109 -39.33 20.10 7.33
N GLU A 110 -38.74 20.82 6.37
CA GLU A 110 -38.93 22.27 6.23
C GLU A 110 -40.39 22.65 5.99
N ILE A 111 -41.08 21.92 5.10
CA ILE A 111 -42.51 22.12 4.82
C ILE A 111 -43.35 21.90 6.09
N LEU A 112 -43.04 20.84 6.85
CA LEU A 112 -43.74 20.54 8.10
C LEU A 112 -43.48 21.62 9.16
N LEU A 113 -42.24 22.09 9.28
CA LEU A 113 -41.86 23.16 10.20
C LEU A 113 -42.60 24.47 9.86
N ASN A 114 -42.66 24.84 8.59
CA ASN A 114 -43.40 26.01 8.12
C ASN A 114 -44.89 25.90 8.46
N THR A 115 -45.48 24.72 8.28
CA THR A 115 -46.88 24.45 8.64
C THR A 115 -47.09 24.57 10.15
N LYS A 116 -46.20 24.00 10.96
CA LYS A 116 -46.23 24.11 12.43
C LYS A 116 -46.17 25.57 12.87
N MET A 117 -45.25 26.36 12.32
CA MET A 117 -45.11 27.78 12.66
C MET A 117 -46.37 28.57 12.33
N ARG A 118 -47.00 28.32 11.17
CA ARG A 118 -48.30 28.95 10.82
C ARG A 118 -49.39 28.59 11.82
N LEU A 119 -49.50 27.32 12.21
CA LEU A 119 -50.48 26.88 13.21
C LEU A 119 -50.21 27.49 14.59
N GLU A 120 -48.94 27.63 15.00
CA GLU A 120 -48.57 28.31 16.25
C GLU A 120 -49.02 29.78 16.25
N GLN A 121 -48.89 30.48 15.12
CA GLN A 121 -49.40 31.84 14.97
C GLN A 121 -50.94 31.89 15.06
N GLU A 122 -51.64 31.00 14.37
CA GLU A 122 -53.10 30.88 14.44
C GLU A 122 -53.56 30.65 15.89
N ILE A 123 -52.96 29.69 16.60
CA ILE A 123 -53.27 29.42 18.02
C ILE A 123 -53.05 30.68 18.88
N ALA A 124 -51.96 31.41 18.68
CA ALA A 124 -51.69 32.65 19.42
C ALA A 124 -52.77 33.71 19.16
N THR A 125 -53.24 33.84 17.92
CA THR A 125 -54.35 34.76 17.59
C THR A 125 -55.65 34.32 18.25
N TYR A 126 -55.98 33.02 18.22
CA TYR A 126 -57.18 32.48 18.87
C TYR A 126 -57.15 32.71 20.38
N ARG A 127 -56.00 32.52 21.04
CA ARG A 127 -55.82 32.83 22.47
C ARG A 127 -56.07 34.29 22.79
N SER A 128 -55.50 35.21 21.99
CA SER A 128 -55.71 36.66 22.20
C SER A 128 -57.17 37.09 21.99
N LEU A 129 -57.87 36.47 21.03
CA LEU A 129 -59.29 36.74 20.82
C LEU A 129 -60.13 36.28 22.01
N LEU A 130 -59.91 35.05 22.50
CA LEU A 130 -60.59 34.51 23.68
C LEU A 130 -60.34 35.38 24.93
N GLU A 131 -59.09 35.78 25.20
CA GLU A 131 -58.75 36.66 26.31
C GLU A 131 -59.46 38.02 26.23
N LYS A 132 -59.59 38.59 25.02
CA LYS A 132 -60.38 39.82 24.82
C LYS A 132 -61.87 39.61 25.08
N GLU A 133 -62.43 38.46 24.70
CA GLU A 133 -63.83 38.16 24.97
C GLU A 133 -64.09 38.00 26.46
N GLU A 134 -63.26 37.21 27.16
CA GLU A 134 -63.30 37.04 28.61
C GLU A 134 -63.26 38.39 29.34
N ASN A 135 -62.36 39.29 28.93
CA ASN A 135 -62.27 40.64 29.49
C ASN A 135 -63.55 41.48 29.28
N ARG A 136 -64.24 41.35 28.13
CA ARG A 136 -65.54 42.02 27.90
C ARG A 136 -66.65 41.45 28.78
N PHE A 137 -66.68 40.13 28.96
CA PHE A 137 -67.63 39.46 29.85
C PHE A 137 -67.41 39.85 31.31
N HIS A 138 -66.17 39.85 31.79
CA HIS A 138 -65.82 40.22 33.17
C HIS A 138 -66.06 41.71 33.48
N CYS A 139 -65.89 42.61 32.51
CA CYS A 139 -66.14 44.05 32.68
C CYS A 139 -67.65 44.38 32.70
N SER A 140 -68.49 43.62 31.98
CA SER A 140 -69.95 43.83 31.99
C SER A 140 -70.64 43.34 33.27
N THR A 141 -69.99 42.48 34.05
CA THR A 141 -70.55 41.92 35.30
C THR A 141 -70.14 42.69 36.57
N HIS A 142 -69.29 43.72 36.46
CA HIS A 142 -68.68 44.38 37.62
C HIS A 142 -69.41 45.65 38.11
N ASP A 143 -70.73 45.74 37.94
CA ASP A 143 -71.56 46.77 38.57
C ASP A 143 -72.40 46.24 39.76
N ARG A 144 -71.90 45.19 40.43
CA ARG A 144 -72.35 44.85 41.78
C ARG A 144 -71.17 44.67 42.72
N LYS A 145 -71.04 45.64 43.63
CA LYS A 145 -70.21 45.60 44.84
C LYS A 145 -70.41 44.28 45.57
N ASP A 146 -69.33 43.62 45.95
CA ASP A 146 -69.28 42.95 47.24
C ASP A 146 -67.86 42.93 47.80
N ASP A 147 -67.72 43.54 48.96
CA ASP A 147 -66.52 43.54 49.80
C ASP A 147 -66.47 42.19 50.54
N ARG A 148 -65.43 41.37 50.34
CA ARG A 148 -65.06 40.31 51.30
C ARG A 148 -63.62 39.81 51.13
N LYS A 149 -62.78 40.08 52.13
CA LYS A 149 -61.55 39.33 52.48
C LYS A 149 -61.93 38.01 53.17
N PRO A 150 -61.14 36.91 53.03
CA PRO A 150 -60.08 36.58 54.01
C PRO A 150 -58.81 35.96 53.36
N THR A 151 -57.60 36.35 53.79
CA THR A 151 -56.72 35.69 54.79
C THR A 151 -55.98 34.42 54.29
N THR A 152 -54.66 34.61 54.13
CA THR A 152 -53.52 33.66 54.29
C THR A 152 -53.44 32.38 53.45
N SER A 153 -52.38 32.32 52.64
CA SER A 153 -51.45 31.17 52.62
C SER A 153 -50.08 31.65 52.12
N LYS A 154 -49.08 31.55 52.99
CA LYS A 154 -47.66 31.71 52.66
C LYS A 154 -47.23 30.52 51.81
N THR A 155 -46.46 30.73 50.73
CA THR A 155 -45.31 29.89 50.36
C THR A 155 -44.37 30.75 49.51
N ALA A 156 -43.07 30.59 49.79
CA ALA A 156 -41.99 31.52 49.53
C ALA A 156 -41.64 31.72 48.04
N SER A 157 -41.31 32.97 47.71
CA SER A 157 -40.54 33.34 46.52
C SER A 157 -39.05 33.37 46.89
N ILE A 158 -38.22 32.65 46.14
CA ILE A 158 -36.75 32.79 46.15
C ILE A 158 -36.36 33.63 44.93
N PRO A 159 -35.60 34.73 45.09
CA PRO A 159 -34.96 35.42 43.98
C PRO A 159 -33.44 35.13 43.96
N PRO A 160 -32.76 35.25 42.81
CA PRO A 160 -31.36 35.68 42.76
C PRO A 160 -31.31 37.08 42.13
N SER A 161 -31.02 38.12 42.90
CA SER A 161 -29.68 38.64 43.23
C SER A 161 -28.86 39.05 42.00
N THR A 162 -28.91 40.36 41.73
CA THR A 162 -27.99 41.15 40.91
C THR A 162 -26.61 41.23 41.56
N GLY A 163 -25.57 40.79 40.84
CA GLY A 163 -24.17 41.03 41.19
C GLY A 163 -23.50 41.89 40.11
N ALA A 164 -23.06 43.07 40.53
CA ALA A 164 -22.43 44.08 39.69
C ALA A 164 -21.04 43.66 39.19
N VAL A 165 -20.73 44.13 37.98
CA VAL A 165 -19.44 44.13 37.31
C VAL A 165 -18.43 45.03 38.05
N LYS A 166 -17.20 44.54 38.29
CA LYS A 166 -15.93 45.26 38.11
C LYS A 166 -14.72 44.29 38.14
N LYS A 167 -13.71 44.67 37.37
CA LYS A 167 -12.61 43.90 36.74
C LYS A 167 -11.39 43.62 37.65
N HIS A 168 -10.66 42.55 37.36
CA HIS A 168 -9.18 42.42 37.31
C HIS A 168 -8.88 41.05 36.64
N GLU A 169 -8.48 41.02 35.37
CA GLU A 169 -7.10 41.01 34.83
C GLU A 169 -6.37 39.65 34.94
N ASP A 170 -6.08 39.14 33.73
CA ASP A 170 -5.00 38.27 33.30
C ASP A 170 -4.86 36.87 33.90
N GLU A 171 -5.38 35.88 33.17
CA GLU A 171 -4.55 34.72 32.82
C GLU A 171 -4.94 34.09 31.47
N LYS A 172 -3.88 33.71 30.76
CA LYS A 172 -3.78 33.41 29.33
C LYS A 172 -4.59 32.17 28.93
N VAL A 173 -5.80 32.37 28.41
CA VAL A 173 -6.55 31.32 27.71
C VAL A 173 -6.11 31.28 26.25
N GLU A 174 -5.36 30.23 25.94
CA GLU A 174 -5.00 29.76 24.61
C GLU A 174 -6.27 29.67 23.75
N LYS A 175 -6.35 30.53 22.73
CA LYS A 175 -7.45 30.57 21.78
C LYS A 175 -7.42 29.28 20.96
N LEU A 176 -8.22 28.31 21.37
CA LEU A 176 -8.62 27.21 20.50
C LEU A 176 -9.61 27.77 19.45
N THR A 177 -9.08 28.31 18.36
CA THR A 177 -9.83 28.63 17.15
C THR A 177 -10.37 27.32 16.57
N LYS A 178 -11.60 26.96 16.94
CA LYS A 178 -12.42 26.02 16.17
C LYS A 178 -12.85 26.73 14.90
N GLN A 179 -12.09 26.57 13.82
CA GLN A 179 -12.53 26.93 12.48
C GLN A 179 -13.22 25.70 11.87
N ALA A 180 -14.54 25.80 11.71
CA ALA A 180 -15.30 24.88 10.87
C ALA A 180 -14.85 25.09 9.42
N ILE A 181 -14.20 24.08 8.84
CA ILE A 181 -13.93 24.01 7.41
C ILE A 181 -15.08 23.24 6.77
N LEU A 182 -16.08 23.99 6.30
CA LEU A 182 -16.89 23.58 5.17
C LEU A 182 -15.95 23.36 3.98
N ASN A 183 -16.13 22.24 3.29
CA ASN A 183 -15.36 21.73 2.13
C ASN A 183 -14.18 20.80 2.49
N GLY A 184 -14.52 19.56 2.84
CA GLY A 184 -14.01 18.35 2.16
C GLY A 184 -12.51 18.14 1.94
N SER A 185 -11.61 18.76 2.69
CA SER A 185 -10.20 18.36 2.74
C SER A 185 -9.85 17.77 4.10
N ILE A 186 -9.65 16.46 4.11
CA ILE A 186 -9.09 15.73 5.27
C ILE A 186 -7.61 16.09 5.33
N VAL A 187 -7.22 16.90 6.31
CA VAL A 187 -5.83 17.14 6.65
C VAL A 187 -5.22 15.82 7.12
N LYS A 188 -4.37 15.22 6.28
CA LYS A 188 -3.49 14.11 6.65
C LYS A 188 -2.52 14.62 7.70
N GLU A 189 -2.71 14.26 8.95
CA GLU A 189 -1.74 14.50 10.00
C GLU A 189 -0.47 13.68 9.70
N SER A 190 0.51 14.35 9.08
CA SER A 190 1.81 13.80 8.72
C SER A 190 2.86 14.61 9.47
N ALA A 191 3.63 13.95 10.33
CA ALA A 191 4.81 14.57 10.91
C ALA A 191 5.92 14.51 9.85
N GLU A 192 6.20 15.66 9.24
CA GLU A 192 7.26 15.83 8.25
C GLU A 192 8.42 16.57 8.91
N ALA A 193 9.63 16.01 8.82
CA ALA A 193 10.85 16.68 9.27
C ALA A 193 11.79 16.83 8.07
N HIS A 194 12.30 18.04 7.87
CA HIS A 194 13.21 18.39 6.78
C HIS A 194 14.62 18.68 7.32
N GLY A 195 15.63 18.23 6.60
CA GLY A 195 17.04 18.56 6.84
C GLY A 195 17.81 18.56 5.52
N SER A 196 18.72 19.52 5.34
CA SER A 196 19.60 19.65 4.16
C SER A 196 21.03 19.31 4.56
N ILE A 197 21.69 18.37 3.87
CA ILE A 197 22.97 17.80 4.36
C ILE A 197 23.87 17.34 3.21
N GLN A 198 25.16 17.65 3.36
CA GLN A 198 26.26 17.13 2.55
C GLN A 198 26.47 15.62 2.79
N THR A 199 26.69 14.85 1.74
CA THR A 199 26.69 13.38 1.73
C THR A 199 27.64 12.72 2.73
N GLU A 200 28.71 13.40 3.15
CA GLU A 200 29.70 12.89 4.11
C GLU A 200 29.22 12.87 5.57
N LYS A 201 28.07 13.48 5.90
CA LYS A 201 27.53 13.59 7.26
C LYS A 201 26.14 12.99 7.45
N VAL A 202 25.64 12.27 6.44
CA VAL A 202 24.29 11.68 6.44
C VAL A 202 24.10 10.74 7.64
N ASP A 203 25.12 9.94 7.96
CA ASP A 203 25.04 8.96 9.03
C ASP A 203 24.92 9.58 10.44
N GLU A 204 25.56 10.74 10.63
CA GLU A 204 25.58 11.48 11.88
C GLU A 204 24.22 12.16 12.12
N VAL A 205 23.60 12.71 11.07
CA VAL A 205 22.28 13.33 11.19
C VAL A 205 21.16 12.30 11.30
N ILE A 206 21.25 11.14 10.64
CA ILE A 206 20.29 10.05 10.90
C ILE A 206 20.33 9.66 12.38
N LYS A 207 21.53 9.57 12.96
CA LYS A 207 21.71 9.22 14.38
C LYS A 207 21.11 10.29 15.32
N GLU A 208 21.30 11.57 15.02
CA GLU A 208 20.69 12.67 15.78
C GLU A 208 19.17 12.72 15.62
N TRP A 209 18.67 12.46 14.41
CA TRP A 209 17.25 12.45 14.08
C TRP A 209 16.53 11.27 14.72
N GLU A 210 17.09 10.05 14.67
CA GLU A 210 16.54 8.88 15.37
C GLU A 210 16.52 9.07 16.91
N GLY A 211 17.52 9.76 17.45
CA GLY A 211 17.57 10.10 18.87
C GLY A 211 16.50 11.11 19.29
N SER A 212 16.23 12.10 18.44
CA SER A 212 15.26 13.18 18.71
C SER A 212 13.82 12.77 18.40
N PHE A 213 13.59 12.05 17.29
CA PHE A 213 12.26 11.68 16.80
C PHE A 213 11.67 10.46 17.54
N PHE A 214 12.49 9.48 17.94
CA PHE A 214 12.03 8.30 18.67
C PHE A 214 12.30 8.34 20.17
N LYS A 215 12.50 9.54 20.74
CA LYS A 215 12.87 9.72 22.15
C LYS A 215 11.91 9.00 23.11
N ASP A 216 10.61 9.01 22.81
CA ASP A 216 9.55 8.40 23.63
C ASP A 216 9.09 7.03 23.11
N ASN A 217 9.73 6.48 22.07
CA ASN A 217 9.35 5.19 21.47
C ASN A 217 10.56 4.29 21.13
N PRO A 218 11.12 3.58 22.14
CA PRO A 218 12.35 2.82 21.98
C PRO A 218 12.21 1.59 21.07
N HIS A 219 11.00 1.04 20.92
CA HIS A 219 10.74 -0.10 20.04
C HIS A 219 10.80 0.29 18.57
N LEU A 220 10.26 1.46 18.20
CA LEU A 220 10.38 1.97 16.83
C LEU A 220 11.82 2.33 16.48
N ARG A 221 12.56 2.90 17.45
CA ARG A 221 13.99 3.19 17.27
C ARG A 221 14.82 1.94 16.98
N LYS A 222 14.57 0.83 17.67
CA LYS A 222 15.28 -0.43 17.40
C LYS A 222 14.98 -0.95 15.99
N LYS A 223 13.74 -0.81 15.52
CA LYS A 223 13.35 -1.23 14.16
C LYS A 223 13.98 -0.34 13.09
N SER A 224 14.07 0.97 13.31
CA SER A 224 14.73 1.88 12.35
C SER A 224 16.22 1.58 12.23
N VAL A 225 16.91 1.38 13.36
CA VAL A 225 18.34 1.03 13.39
C VAL A 225 18.59 -0.34 12.74
N SER A 226 17.74 -1.33 13.00
CA SER A 226 17.85 -2.67 12.37
C SER A 226 17.68 -2.59 10.85
N LEU A 227 16.65 -1.88 10.37
CA LEU A 227 16.40 -1.73 8.93
C LEU A 227 17.56 -1.03 8.21
N ARG A 228 18.17 -0.03 8.86
CA ARG A 228 19.36 0.64 8.32
C ARG A 228 20.57 -0.30 8.24
N PHE A 229 20.75 -1.16 9.23
CA PHE A 229 21.81 -2.17 9.22
C PHE A 229 21.59 -3.19 8.09
N ASP A 230 20.37 -3.71 7.93
CA ASP A 230 20.03 -4.65 6.87
C ASP A 230 20.21 -4.04 5.47
N LEU A 231 19.82 -2.77 5.29
CA LEU A 231 20.01 -2.05 4.02
C LEU A 231 21.49 -1.77 3.72
N HIS A 232 22.30 -1.46 4.75
CA HIS A 232 23.74 -1.31 4.59
C HIS A 232 24.39 -2.65 4.22
N LEU A 233 23.98 -3.73 4.86
CA LEU A 233 24.48 -5.07 4.58
C LEU A 233 24.17 -5.47 3.13
N ALA A 234 22.92 -5.27 2.68
CA ALA A 234 22.50 -5.50 1.30
C ALA A 234 23.32 -4.65 0.30
N ALA A 235 23.58 -3.37 0.61
CA ALA A 235 24.40 -2.51 -0.23
C ALA A 235 25.88 -2.93 -0.27
N THR A 236 26.39 -3.61 0.77
CA THR A 236 27.77 -4.13 0.80
C THR A 236 27.93 -5.52 0.18
N GLU A 237 26.86 -6.33 0.12
CA GLU A 237 26.86 -7.62 -0.57
C GLU A 237 26.93 -7.44 -2.10
N ASP A 238 26.36 -6.35 -2.63
CA ASP A 238 26.43 -5.98 -4.05
C ASP A 238 27.70 -5.17 -4.41
N GLY A 239 28.90 -5.63 -4.02
CA GLY A 239 30.19 -5.26 -4.64
C GLY A 239 30.46 -3.78 -4.97
N CYS A 240 29.83 -2.81 -4.30
CA CYS A 240 29.92 -1.40 -4.65
C CYS A 240 31.21 -0.84 -4.06
N LEU A 241 32.27 -0.83 -4.88
CA LEU A 241 33.49 -0.08 -4.58
C LEU A 241 33.09 1.35 -4.25
N GLN A 242 33.39 1.80 -3.02
CA GLN A 242 33.25 3.19 -2.61
C GLN A 242 34.05 4.08 -3.56
N THR A 243 33.38 4.58 -4.59
CA THR A 243 33.84 5.71 -5.35
C THR A 243 33.78 6.89 -4.39
N LYS A 244 34.95 7.28 -3.88
CA LYS A 244 35.20 8.61 -3.35
C LYS A 244 34.95 9.62 -4.48
N GLN A 245 33.69 9.89 -4.80
CA GLN A 245 33.32 11.09 -5.53
C GLN A 245 32.93 12.13 -4.50
N ASN A 246 33.91 12.96 -4.18
CA ASN A 246 33.68 14.22 -3.51
C ASN A 246 32.72 15.04 -4.38
N ASN A 247 31.62 15.48 -3.77
CA ASN A 247 30.58 16.36 -4.30
C ASN A 247 29.51 15.69 -5.19
N LEU A 248 28.69 14.83 -4.58
CA LEU A 248 27.30 14.68 -5.03
C LEU A 248 26.45 15.86 -4.49
N PRO A 249 25.44 16.33 -5.24
CA PRO A 249 24.59 17.45 -4.81
C PRO A 249 23.75 17.09 -3.58
N ASP A 250 23.38 18.09 -2.79
CA ASP A 250 22.52 17.94 -1.60
C ASP A 250 21.22 17.21 -1.97
N ILE A 251 20.99 16.03 -1.39
CA ILE A 251 19.80 15.21 -1.61
C ILE A 251 18.81 15.52 -0.48
N GLU A 252 17.64 16.06 -0.81
CA GLU A 252 16.55 16.21 0.15
C GLU A 252 15.90 14.84 0.40
N VAL A 253 16.15 14.26 1.57
CA VAL A 253 15.53 12.99 1.99
C VAL A 253 14.33 13.31 2.88
N ARG A 254 13.12 12.95 2.42
CA ARG A 254 11.86 13.16 3.16
C ARG A 254 11.31 11.82 3.64
N LEU A 255 11.41 11.55 4.95
CA LEU A 255 10.71 10.41 5.57
C LEU A 255 9.29 10.83 5.96
N VAL A 256 8.30 10.11 5.45
CA VAL A 256 6.88 10.32 5.76
C VAL A 256 6.36 9.10 6.52
N MET A 257 6.12 9.25 7.81
CA MET A 257 5.53 8.19 8.62
C MET A 257 4.01 8.20 8.47
N ARG A 258 3.47 7.25 7.70
CA ARG A 258 2.02 7.04 7.59
C ARG A 258 1.58 6.05 8.65
N ARG A 259 0.58 6.42 9.45
CA ARG A 259 -0.09 5.47 10.35
C ARG A 259 -0.78 4.43 9.47
N SER A 260 -0.38 3.16 9.60
CA SER A 260 -1.07 2.05 8.95
C SER A 260 -2.46 1.93 9.55
N CYS A 261 -3.48 2.40 8.84
CA CYS A 261 -4.85 2.02 9.16
C CYS A 261 -4.99 0.56 8.74
N SER A 262 -4.86 -0.37 9.69
CA SER A 262 -5.25 -1.76 9.47
C SER A 262 -6.73 -1.76 9.07
N ILE A 263 -7.02 -2.29 7.89
CA ILE A 263 -8.38 -2.52 7.39
C ILE A 263 -9.14 -3.30 8.48
N PRO A 264 -10.30 -2.83 8.97
CA PRO A 264 -11.08 -3.59 9.93
C PRO A 264 -11.55 -4.90 9.27
N SER A 265 -11.21 -6.02 9.91
CA SER A 265 -11.79 -7.33 9.59
C SER A 265 -13.31 -7.23 9.70
N ILE A 266 -13.99 -7.28 8.56
CA ILE A 266 -15.44 -7.50 8.47
C ILE A 266 -15.68 -8.91 8.98
N LYS A 267 -16.31 -9.03 10.15
CA LYS A 267 -16.93 -10.27 10.58
C LYS A 267 -18.37 -10.31 10.04
N PRO A 268 -18.87 -11.51 9.69
CA PRO A 268 -20.18 -11.70 9.06
C PRO A 268 -21.34 -11.28 9.98
#